data_AF-A0A7S0MDY5-F1
#
_entry.id   AF-A0A7S0MDY5-F1
#
_cell.length_a   1.000
_cell.length_b   1.000
_cell.length_c   1.000
_cell.angle_alpha   90.00
_cell.angle_beta   90.00
_cell.angle_gamma   90.00
#
_symmetry.space_group_name_H-M   'P 1'
#
loop_
_entity.id
_entity.type
_entity.pdbx_description
1 polymer ?
#
loop_
_entity_poly.entity_id
_entity_poly.type
_entity_poly.pdbx_seq_one_letter_code
_entity_poly.pdbx_strand_id
1 'polypeptide(L)'
;GFPCSGKSTRAREIAAIFQANGRKAVIINNETLGIDRNTTYKTSQAEKNARASLKAAVERELNKEAVLIADDLNYIKGYRYELFCIARAMGTTCSTVHVDASLDQIRNFNAAASSGDGAGSSGCGYDEDILEELPSRFERSNDRNRW
;
A
#
# COMPACT_ATOMS: atom_id res chain seq x y z
N GLY A 1 -5.74 1.52 3.06
CA GLY A 1 -6.51 0.76 4.08
C GLY A 1 -5.65 0.59 5.30
N PHE A 2 -6.17 0.00 6.36
CA PHE A 2 -5.42 -0.22 7.62
C PHE A 2 -4.17 -1.12 7.44
N PRO A 3 -3.22 -1.11 8.39
CA PRO A 3 -2.16 -2.12 8.43
C PRO A 3 -2.75 -3.53 8.47
N CYS A 4 -2.02 -4.50 7.91
CA CYS A 4 -2.42 -5.92 7.83
C CYS A 4 -3.80 -6.23 7.20
N SER A 5 -4.50 -5.28 6.57
CA SER A 5 -5.85 -5.50 5.99
C SER A 5 -5.88 -6.40 4.74
N GLY A 6 -4.75 -6.96 4.31
CA GLY A 6 -4.67 -7.80 3.10
C GLY A 6 -4.41 -7.05 1.79
N LYS A 7 -4.00 -5.77 1.86
CA LYS A 7 -3.64 -4.93 0.68
C LYS A 7 -2.71 -5.66 -0.29
N SER A 8 -1.59 -6.18 0.19
CA SER A 8 -0.60 -6.88 -0.64
C SER A 8 -1.11 -8.19 -1.24
N THR A 9 -2.06 -8.86 -0.56
CA THR A 9 -2.75 -10.03 -1.14
C THR A 9 -3.64 -9.59 -2.30
N ARG A 10 -4.47 -8.55 -2.12
CA ARG A 10 -5.32 -8.00 -3.19
C ARG A 10 -4.49 -7.42 -4.34
N ALA A 11 -3.37 -6.76 -4.05
CA ALA A 11 -2.45 -6.24 -5.06
C ALA A 11 -1.89 -7.34 -5.97
N ARG A 12 -1.46 -8.47 -5.38
CA ARG A 12 -0.99 -9.64 -6.13
C ARG A 12 -2.09 -10.27 -6.97
N GLU A 13 -3.30 -10.41 -6.44
CA GLU A 13 -4.44 -10.93 -7.20
C GLU A 13 -4.82 -10.04 -8.38
N ILE A 14 -4.87 -8.71 -8.18
CA ILE A 14 -5.13 -7.75 -9.25
C ILE A 14 -4.03 -7.83 -10.32
N ALA A 15 -2.76 -7.86 -9.92
CA ALA A 15 -1.64 -8.02 -10.83
C ALA A 15 -1.77 -9.31 -11.66
N ALA A 16 -2.10 -10.43 -11.01
CA ALA A 16 -2.29 -11.72 -11.66
C ALA A 16 -3.42 -11.70 -12.69
N ILE A 17 -4.54 -11.02 -12.39
CA ILE A 17 -5.66 -10.86 -13.34
C ILE A 17 -5.20 -10.11 -14.60
N PHE A 18 -4.46 -9.01 -14.46
CA PHE A 18 -3.97 -8.26 -15.62
C PHE A 18 -2.93 -9.05 -16.42
N GLN A 19 -2.03 -9.75 -15.73
CA GLN A 19 -1.01 -10.61 -16.36
C GLN A 19 -1.66 -11.76 -17.14
N ALA A 20 -2.69 -12.40 -16.59
CA ALA A 20 -3.45 -13.44 -17.29
C ALA A 20 -4.14 -12.93 -18.57
N ASN A 21 -4.44 -11.63 -18.63
CA ASN A 21 -4.98 -10.96 -19.83
C ASN A 21 -3.88 -10.37 -20.74
N GLY A 22 -2.63 -10.78 -20.59
CA GLY A 22 -1.50 -10.36 -21.45
C GLY A 22 -0.98 -8.96 -21.18
N ARG A 23 -1.30 -8.35 -20.02
CA ARG A 23 -0.82 -7.01 -19.64
C ARG A 23 0.34 -7.13 -18.64
N LYS A 24 1.40 -6.34 -18.83
CA LYS A 24 2.45 -6.20 -17.81
C LYS A 24 1.85 -5.51 -16.57
N ALA A 25 2.14 -6.04 -15.39
CA ALA A 25 1.75 -5.46 -14.11
C ALA A 25 2.97 -5.33 -13.19
N VAL A 26 3.11 -4.18 -12.53
CA VAL A 26 4.22 -3.87 -11.60
C VAL A 26 3.63 -3.43 -10.27
N ILE A 27 4.09 -4.03 -9.18
CA ILE A 27 3.71 -3.66 -7.81
C ILE A 27 4.87 -2.88 -7.19
N ILE A 28 4.57 -1.71 -6.62
CA ILE A 28 5.50 -0.90 -5.84
C ILE A 28 4.99 -0.84 -4.40
N ASN A 29 5.81 -1.31 -3.46
CA ASN A 29 5.53 -1.31 -2.03
C ASN A 29 6.82 -1.19 -1.20
N ASN A 30 6.68 -1.12 0.12
CA ASN A 30 7.82 -1.02 1.03
C ASN A 30 8.82 -2.18 0.85
N GLU A 31 8.35 -3.41 0.67
CA GLU A 31 9.20 -4.60 0.49
C GLU A 31 10.05 -4.51 -0.79
N THR A 32 9.45 -4.12 -1.92
CA THR A 32 10.17 -3.94 -3.20
C THR A 32 11.22 -2.83 -3.16
N LEU A 33 11.10 -1.90 -2.21
CA LEU A 33 12.03 -0.80 -2.01
C LEU A 33 13.00 -1.03 -0.84
N GLY A 34 12.95 -2.19 -0.18
CA GLY A 34 13.78 -2.49 0.99
C GLY A 34 13.48 -1.59 2.21
N ILE A 35 12.28 -1.03 2.27
CA ILE A 35 11.82 -0.17 3.36
C ILE A 35 11.21 -1.05 4.46
N ASP A 36 11.78 -1.00 5.64
CA ASP A 36 11.25 -1.71 6.80
C ASP A 36 10.08 -0.93 7.45
N ARG A 37 8.97 -1.63 7.71
CA ARG A 37 7.74 -1.01 8.20
C ARG A 37 7.89 -0.52 9.65
N ASN A 38 8.55 -1.30 10.50
CA ASN A 38 8.65 -0.99 11.93
C ASN A 38 9.62 0.15 12.21
N THR A 39 10.62 0.37 11.37
CA THR A 39 11.46 1.58 11.41
C THR A 39 10.78 2.78 10.76
N THR A 40 9.99 2.56 9.70
CA THR A 40 9.31 3.64 8.97
C THR A 40 8.29 4.39 9.81
N TYR A 41 7.40 3.67 10.50
CA TYR A 41 6.26 4.30 11.21
C TYR A 41 6.58 4.74 12.64
N LYS A 42 7.85 4.64 13.08
CA LYS A 42 8.32 5.14 14.39
C LYS A 42 8.44 6.66 14.46
N THR A 43 8.64 7.34 13.34
CA THR A 43 8.79 8.80 13.32
C THR A 43 8.16 9.41 12.08
N SER A 44 7.58 10.60 12.22
CA SER A 44 6.99 11.34 11.10
C SER A 44 7.99 11.64 9.98
N GLN A 45 9.29 11.77 10.32
CA GLN A 45 10.35 11.98 9.34
C GLN A 45 10.63 10.73 8.51
N ALA A 46 10.70 9.56 9.15
CA ALA A 46 10.88 8.29 8.45
C ALA A 46 9.68 7.99 7.52
N GLU A 47 8.46 8.22 7.98
CA GLU A 47 7.25 8.12 7.15
C GLU A 47 7.28 9.06 5.94
N LYS A 48 7.68 10.31 6.15
CA LYS A 48 7.81 11.30 5.08
C LYS A 48 8.82 10.82 4.03
N ASN A 49 9.96 10.28 4.47
CA ASN A 49 10.99 9.76 3.58
C ASN A 49 10.50 8.54 2.81
N ALA A 50 9.85 7.57 3.47
CA ALA A 50 9.29 6.40 2.82
C ALA A 50 8.24 6.77 1.76
N ARG A 51 7.32 7.69 2.08
CA ARG A 51 6.33 8.20 1.11
C ARG A 51 6.98 8.90 -0.08
N ALA A 52 8.07 9.64 0.13
CA ALA A 52 8.81 10.27 -0.95
C ALA A 52 9.48 9.22 -1.86
N SER A 53 10.11 8.19 -1.28
CA SER A 53 10.72 7.08 -2.01
C SER A 53 9.69 6.30 -2.83
N LEU A 54 8.55 5.94 -2.22
CA LEU A 54 7.44 5.28 -2.91
C LEU A 54 6.91 6.14 -4.05
N LYS A 55 6.73 7.44 -3.84
CA LYS A 55 6.25 8.36 -4.89
C LYS A 55 7.23 8.43 -6.06
N ALA A 56 8.53 8.56 -5.77
CA ALA A 56 9.56 8.60 -6.80
C ALA A 56 9.63 7.29 -7.61
N ALA A 57 9.42 6.14 -6.95
CA ALA A 57 9.32 4.85 -7.62
C ALA A 57 8.06 4.76 -8.51
N VAL A 58 6.89 5.21 -8.00
CA VAL A 58 5.65 5.29 -8.80
C VAL A 58 5.85 6.17 -10.04
N GLU A 59 6.42 7.36 -9.88
CA GLU A 59 6.64 8.30 -10.97
C GLU A 59 7.59 7.75 -12.05
N ARG A 60 8.64 7.02 -11.65
CA ARG A 60 9.59 6.40 -12.58
C ARG A 60 8.99 5.23 -13.36
N GLU A 61 8.21 4.38 -12.69
CA GLU A 61 7.68 3.15 -13.28
C GLU A 61 6.37 3.36 -14.02
N LEU A 62 5.63 4.44 -13.74
CA LEU A 62 4.34 4.70 -14.37
C LEU A 62 4.49 5.03 -15.85
N ASN A 63 3.81 4.27 -16.69
CA ASN A 63 3.76 4.47 -18.13
C ASN A 63 2.42 3.97 -18.70
N LYS A 64 2.22 4.07 -20.02
CA LYS A 64 0.97 3.68 -20.70
C LYS A 64 0.92 2.19 -21.10
N GLU A 65 2.03 1.47 -20.97
CA GLU A 65 2.19 0.09 -21.44
C GLU A 65 1.87 -0.93 -20.34
N ALA A 66 2.18 -0.60 -19.09
CA ALA A 66 1.99 -1.47 -17.93
C ALA A 66 0.94 -0.93 -16.93
N VAL A 67 0.35 -1.85 -16.17
CA VAL A 67 -0.47 -1.53 -15.00
C VAL A 67 0.45 -1.38 -13.79
N LEU A 68 0.43 -0.22 -13.14
CA LEU A 68 1.18 0.03 -11.91
C LEU A 68 0.23 -0.04 -10.71
N ILE A 69 0.63 -0.78 -9.68
CA ILE A 69 -0.11 -0.93 -8.42
C ILE A 69 0.77 -0.39 -7.28
N ALA A 70 0.34 0.71 -6.67
CA ALA A 70 0.98 1.27 -5.48
C ALA A 70 0.40 0.60 -4.22
N ASP A 71 1.05 -0.46 -3.75
CA ASP A 71 0.66 -1.24 -2.57
C ASP A 71 1.33 -0.69 -1.31
N ASP A 72 0.74 0.34 -0.73
CA ASP A 72 1.12 0.86 0.59
C ASP A 72 -0.15 1.24 1.38
N LEU A 73 0.00 1.64 2.64
CA LEU A 73 -1.13 2.06 3.46
C LEU A 73 -1.95 3.19 2.81
N ASN A 74 -1.26 4.15 2.18
CA ASN A 74 -1.86 5.29 1.49
C ASN A 74 -2.92 6.01 2.35
N TYR A 75 -2.68 6.10 3.66
CA TYR A 75 -3.67 6.51 4.65
C TYR A 75 -3.96 8.02 4.66
N ILE A 76 -3.08 8.85 4.07
CA ILE A 76 -3.24 10.30 4.00
C ILE A 76 -3.90 10.70 2.67
N LYS A 77 -4.98 11.47 2.75
CA LYS A 77 -5.73 12.02 1.60
C LYS A 77 -4.84 12.82 0.65
N GLY A 78 -4.00 13.69 1.20
CA GLY A 78 -3.06 14.50 0.41
C GLY A 78 -2.09 13.65 -0.41
N TYR A 79 -1.62 12.53 0.13
CA TYR A 79 -0.72 11.63 -0.59
C TYR A 79 -1.42 10.89 -1.74
N ARG A 80 -2.67 10.42 -1.51
CA ARG A 80 -3.47 9.84 -2.60
C ARG A 80 -3.73 10.83 -3.72
N TYR A 81 -3.99 12.10 -3.38
CA TYR A 81 -4.12 13.17 -4.37
C TYR A 81 -2.83 13.39 -5.18
N GLU A 82 -1.66 13.34 -4.55
CA GLU A 82 -0.38 13.43 -5.26
C GLU A 82 -0.21 12.29 -6.28
N LEU A 83 -0.49 11.04 -5.89
CA LEU A 83 -0.43 9.88 -6.79
C LEU A 83 -1.42 10.02 -7.96
N PHE A 84 -2.62 10.51 -7.69
CA PHE A 84 -3.62 10.82 -8.72
C PHE A 84 -3.11 11.89 -9.70
N CYS A 85 -2.48 12.95 -9.21
CA CYS A 85 -1.90 14.00 -10.05
C CYS A 85 -0.80 13.47 -10.97
N ILE A 86 0.07 12.58 -10.46
CA ILE A 86 1.08 11.89 -11.27
C ILE A 86 0.42 11.08 -12.39
N ALA A 87 -0.59 10.28 -12.04
CA ALA A 87 -1.33 9.48 -13.02
C ALA A 87 -2.01 10.33 -14.10
N ARG A 88 -2.62 11.44 -13.69
CA ARG A 88 -3.26 12.42 -14.57
C ARG A 88 -2.25 13.09 -15.50
N ALA A 89 -1.10 13.53 -14.97
CA ALA A 89 -0.05 14.15 -15.76
C ALA A 89 0.50 13.20 -16.83
N MET A 90 0.60 11.91 -16.52
CA MET A 90 1.02 10.87 -17.47
C MET A 90 -0.08 10.45 -18.46
N GLY A 91 -1.30 10.99 -18.31
CA GLY A 91 -2.44 10.66 -19.16
C GLY A 91 -2.88 9.20 -19.02
N THR A 92 -2.74 8.64 -17.81
CA THR A 92 -3.14 7.25 -17.49
C THR A 92 -4.45 7.24 -16.72
N THR A 93 -5.21 6.15 -16.84
CA THR A 93 -6.38 5.92 -16.00
C THR A 93 -5.94 5.43 -14.62
N CYS A 94 -6.54 5.97 -13.56
CA CYS A 94 -6.28 5.55 -12.18
C CYS A 94 -7.58 5.14 -11.48
N SER A 95 -7.43 4.26 -10.49
CA SER A 95 -8.50 3.81 -9.60
C SER A 95 -7.92 3.55 -8.20
N THR A 96 -8.68 3.91 -7.17
CA THR A 96 -8.33 3.66 -5.77
C THR A 96 -9.07 2.43 -5.28
N VAL A 97 -8.34 1.43 -4.77
CA VAL A 97 -8.92 0.24 -4.15
C VAL A 97 -8.81 0.35 -2.63
N HIS A 98 -9.95 0.43 -1.94
CA HIS A 98 -10.00 0.40 -0.49
C HIS A 98 -10.18 -1.04 -0.01
N VAL A 99 -9.17 -1.56 0.69
CA VAL A 99 -9.25 -2.86 1.37
C VAL A 99 -9.60 -2.63 2.84
N ASP A 100 -10.82 -3.02 3.19
CA ASP A 100 -11.42 -2.84 4.51
C ASP A 100 -11.22 -4.09 5.38
N ALA A 101 -10.98 -3.87 6.67
CA ALA A 101 -10.84 -4.91 7.69
C ALA A 101 -11.09 -4.30 9.08
N SER A 102 -11.77 -5.04 9.95
CA SER A 102 -11.95 -4.65 11.35
C SER A 102 -10.63 -4.68 12.14
N LEU A 103 -10.55 -3.91 13.22
CA LEU A 103 -9.36 -3.91 14.09
C LEU A 103 -9.05 -5.31 14.64
N ASP A 104 -10.07 -6.09 15.00
CA ASP A 104 -9.88 -7.45 15.49
C ASP A 104 -9.31 -8.38 14.41
N GLN A 105 -9.76 -8.24 13.16
CA GLN A 105 -9.15 -8.96 12.03
C GLN A 105 -7.69 -8.57 11.84
N ILE A 106 -7.38 -7.28 11.94
CA ILE A 106 -6.02 -6.75 11.75
C ILE A 106 -5.06 -7.28 12.80
N ARG A 107 -5.48 -7.32 14.08
CA ARG A 107 -4.71 -7.92 15.18
C ARG A 107 -4.44 -9.40 14.92
N ASN A 108 -5.47 -10.15 14.54
CA ASN A 108 -5.34 -11.57 14.24
C ASN A 108 -4.40 -11.82 13.06
N PHE A 109 -4.52 -11.02 12.00
CA PHE A 109 -3.62 -11.11 10.83
C PHE A 109 -2.19 -10.72 11.18
N ASN A 110 -1.99 -9.71 12.04
CA ASN A 110 -0.66 -9.32 12.52
C ASN A 110 -0.02 -10.43 13.35
N ALA A 111 -0.76 -11.01 14.30
CA ALA A 111 -0.28 -12.11 15.14
C ALA A 111 0.14 -13.32 14.30
N ALA A 112 -0.65 -13.70 13.29
CA ALA A 112 -0.31 -14.80 12.38
C ALA A 112 0.92 -14.50 11.50
N ALA A 113 1.12 -13.24 11.10
CA ALA A 113 2.31 -12.83 10.35
C ALA A 113 3.57 -12.83 11.23
N SER A 114 3.43 -12.48 12.51
CA SER A 114 4.51 -12.48 13.49
C SER A 114 4.93 -13.88 13.94
N SER A 115 3.98 -14.83 14.05
CA SER A 115 4.28 -16.22 14.44
C SER A 115 4.90 -17.06 13.32
N GLY A 116 4.83 -16.59 12.07
CA GLY A 116 5.36 -17.30 10.91
C GLY A 116 4.46 -18.43 10.38
N ASP A 117 3.26 -18.58 10.94
CA ASP A 117 2.29 -19.65 10.60
C ASP A 117 1.40 -19.30 9.39
N GLY A 118 1.51 -18.08 8.86
CA GLY A 118 0.74 -17.59 7.71
C GLY A 118 1.42 -17.80 6.35
N ALA A 119 0.62 -17.92 5.28
CA ALA A 119 1.08 -18.04 3.88
C ALA A 119 1.71 -16.76 3.28
N GLY A 120 2.16 -15.82 4.11
CA GLY A 120 2.82 -14.58 3.74
C GLY A 120 4.05 -14.35 4.59
N SER A 121 5.10 -13.80 3.96
CA SER A 121 6.44 -13.52 4.51
C SER A 121 6.53 -13.55 6.05
N SER A 122 7.06 -14.66 6.57
CA SER A 122 7.30 -14.87 8.00
C SER A 122 8.19 -13.74 8.56
N GLY A 123 7.82 -13.16 9.71
CA GLY A 123 8.58 -12.10 10.36
C GLY A 123 8.28 -10.68 9.85
N CYS A 124 7.16 -10.47 9.16
CA CYS A 124 6.74 -9.18 8.63
C CYS A 124 5.60 -8.51 9.42
N GLY A 125 5.34 -8.92 10.66
CA GLY A 125 4.37 -8.24 11.53
C GLY A 125 4.77 -6.80 11.84
N TYR A 126 3.78 -5.95 12.12
CA TYR A 126 3.99 -4.65 12.72
C TYR A 126 4.23 -4.80 14.23
N ASP A 127 5.07 -3.94 14.80
CA ASP A 127 5.18 -3.74 16.26
C ASP A 127 3.78 -3.32 16.79
N GLU A 128 3.39 -3.81 17.97
CA GLU A 128 2.03 -3.67 18.50
C GLU A 128 1.62 -2.20 18.70
N ASP A 129 2.55 -1.36 19.17
CA ASP A 129 2.35 0.08 19.34
C ASP A 129 2.07 0.77 17.99
N ILE A 130 2.81 0.40 16.95
CA ILE A 130 2.61 0.89 15.58
C ILE A 130 1.26 0.42 15.03
N LEU A 131 0.91 -0.86 15.25
CA LEU A 131 -0.32 -1.45 14.76
C LEU A 131 -1.56 -0.74 15.31
N GLU A 132 -1.56 -0.42 16.61
CA GLU A 132 -2.67 0.25 17.28
C GLU A 132 -2.74 1.75 16.94
N GLU A 133 -1.60 2.41 16.70
CA GLU A 133 -1.59 3.83 16.40
C GLU A 133 -2.01 4.13 14.95
N LEU A 134 -1.54 3.36 13.96
CA LEU A 134 -1.73 3.64 12.54
C LEU A 134 -3.21 3.82 12.10
N PRO A 135 -4.19 3.03 12.59
CA PRO A 135 -5.59 3.24 12.26
C PRO A 135 -6.13 4.62 12.63
N SER A 136 -5.63 5.24 13.71
CA SER A 136 -6.05 6.58 14.14
C SER A 136 -5.66 7.68 13.13
N ARG A 137 -4.62 7.42 12.32
CA ARG A 137 -4.10 8.32 11.30
C ARG A 137 -4.80 8.17 9.94
N PHE A 138 -5.75 7.24 9.83
CA PHE A 138 -6.37 6.87 8.55
C PHE A 138 -7.48 7.82 8.12
N GLU A 139 -7.29 8.46 6.97
CA GLU A 139 -8.29 9.30 6.32
C GLU A 139 -9.01 8.50 5.23
N ARG A 140 -10.25 8.08 5.53
CA ARG A 140 -11.06 7.26 4.62
C ARG A 140 -11.21 7.91 3.24
N SER A 141 -11.11 7.10 2.19
CA SER A 141 -11.35 7.55 0.82
C SER A 141 -12.79 8.05 0.65
N ASN A 142 -12.97 9.08 -0.16
CA ASN A 142 -14.28 9.66 -0.46
C ASN A 142 -14.70 9.18 -1.86
N ASP A 143 -15.82 8.48 -1.94
CA ASP A 143 -16.39 7.90 -3.16
C ASP A 143 -16.77 8.94 -4.23
N ARG A 144 -16.99 10.20 -3.82
CA ARG A 144 -17.22 11.32 -4.75
C ARG A 144 -15.95 11.77 -5.48
N ASN A 145 -14.78 11.39 -4.99
CA ASN A 145 -13.50 11.73 -5.60
C ASN A 145 -12.90 10.48 -6.25
N ARG A 146 -12.22 10.68 -7.39
CA ARG A 146 -11.51 9.60 -8.09
C ARG A 146 -10.17 9.23 -7.43
N TRP A 147 -9.85 9.80 -6.26
CA TRP A 147 -8.57 9.71 -5.56
C TRP A 147 -8.76 9.52 -4.04
#